data_AF-A0A935U103-F1
#
_entry.id   AF-A0A935U103-F1
#
_cell.length_a   1.000
_cell.length_b   1.000
_cell.length_c   1.000
_cell.angle_alpha   90.00
_cell.angle_beta   90.00
_cell.angle_gamma   90.00
#
_symmetry.space_group_name_H-M   'P 1'
#
loop_
_entity.id
_entity.type
_entity.pdbx_description
1 polymer ?
#
loop_
_entity_poly.entity_id
_entity_poly.type
_entity_poly.pdbx_seq_one_letter_code
_entity_poly.pdbx_strand_id
1 'polypeptide(L)'
;MIDALPWARRCGLAVRAAFVATAVLLALGSHRAEAGTGLVAVMSGGKTPEGKDSKDGKDGKDAKALALAAEAAAKEAGWTLASTALDAKATREAATCVERDRPLPCLAPLMSARGADRLLFLQVGTSPDDAAVLQLSATVVLSENGAPSAAERFCRSCDGAQLRAATSDLVRTLIHDAAMTAGRTVVEVTVTPAGAWIYFDGEALPAESGAMESRVRIPTYPGAHTVTVEMSGFESELRKVTVAEGQTLAVPITLRAATAGGQTGPGGKVTPGGNDAWRTAAIWGLLGVGAAAVVTGGVLIALDEDQAQGPGEDHREQYFDSASFGATVLVTGAVSVGAGALLHLLAPRAARPRPASGPTLTVGPGGATLTWMKAF
;
A
#
# COMPACT_ATOMS: atom_id res chain seq x y z
N MET A 1 63.45 4.46 -43.47
CA MET A 1 63.64 5.86 -43.05
C MET A 1 62.29 6.58 -43.19
N ILE A 2 61.33 6.25 -42.33
CA ILE A 2 60.09 7.02 -42.10
C ILE A 2 59.74 6.77 -40.64
N ASP A 3 60.12 7.71 -39.77
CA ASP A 3 59.78 7.69 -38.35
C ASP A 3 58.34 8.16 -38.15
N ALA A 4 57.57 7.36 -37.40
CA ALA A 4 56.19 7.64 -37.04
C ALA A 4 56.13 8.54 -35.79
N LEU A 5 55.47 9.69 -35.92
CA LEU A 5 55.25 10.69 -34.87
C LEU A 5 54.18 10.24 -33.83
N PRO A 6 54.40 10.46 -32.51
CA PRO A 6 53.55 9.92 -31.44
C PRO A 6 52.42 10.84 -30.92
N TRP A 7 51.93 11.84 -31.69
CA TRP A 7 51.00 12.85 -31.15
C TRP A 7 49.51 12.50 -31.21
N ALA A 8 49.10 11.42 -31.89
CA ALA A 8 47.68 11.14 -32.18
C ALA A 8 46.85 10.52 -31.02
N ARG A 9 47.46 10.16 -29.88
CA ARG A 9 46.74 9.46 -28.78
C ARG A 9 46.14 10.35 -27.69
N ARG A 10 46.35 11.68 -27.71
CA ARG A 10 45.86 12.58 -26.65
C ARG A 10 44.59 13.38 -26.97
N CYS A 11 44.07 13.35 -28.20
CA CYS A 11 42.84 14.09 -28.54
C CYS A 11 41.53 13.28 -28.41
N GLY A 12 41.59 11.96 -28.19
CA GLY A 12 40.40 11.10 -28.13
C GLY A 12 39.61 11.10 -26.81
N LEU A 13 40.21 11.54 -25.70
CA LEU A 13 39.56 11.51 -24.38
C LEU A 13 38.77 12.77 -24.04
N ALA A 14 39.12 13.94 -24.58
CA ALA A 14 38.44 15.20 -24.26
C ALA A 14 37.06 15.33 -24.93
N VAL A 15 36.87 14.75 -26.13
CA VAL A 15 35.60 14.84 -26.87
C VAL A 15 34.54 13.87 -26.33
N ARG A 16 34.94 12.74 -25.73
CA ARG A 16 34.00 11.80 -25.08
C ARG A 16 33.48 12.29 -23.73
N ALA A 17 34.25 13.08 -22.98
CA ALA A 17 33.80 13.67 -21.72
C ALA A 17 32.74 14.77 -21.92
N ALA A 18 32.84 15.54 -23.01
CA ALA A 18 31.86 16.59 -23.32
C ALA A 18 30.50 16.02 -23.77
N PHE A 19 30.47 14.91 -24.52
CA PHE A 19 29.21 14.30 -24.97
C PHE A 19 28.44 13.55 -23.87
N VAL A 20 29.15 12.99 -22.87
CA VAL A 20 28.49 12.34 -21.72
C VAL A 20 27.91 13.39 -20.75
N ALA A 21 28.55 14.56 -20.63
CA ALA A 21 28.03 15.65 -19.78
C ALA A 21 26.74 16.28 -20.34
N THR A 22 26.58 16.38 -21.66
CA THR A 22 25.37 16.97 -22.26
C THR A 22 24.18 15.99 -22.33
N ALA A 23 24.44 14.68 -22.43
CA ALA A 23 23.37 13.67 -22.42
C ALA A 23 22.78 13.41 -21.02
N VAL A 24 23.55 13.63 -19.95
CA VAL A 24 23.08 13.48 -18.56
C VAL A 24 22.26 14.70 -18.08
N LEU A 25 22.45 15.87 -18.69
CA LEU A 25 21.70 17.09 -18.36
C LEU A 25 20.30 17.17 -19.01
N LEU A 26 20.01 16.36 -20.04
CA LEU A 26 18.68 16.30 -20.68
C LEU A 26 17.73 15.26 -20.05
N ALA A 27 18.22 14.37 -19.19
CA ALA A 27 17.39 13.40 -18.46
C ALA A 27 16.93 13.90 -17.07
N LEU A 28 17.38 15.10 -16.65
CA LEU A 28 16.93 15.78 -15.43
C LEU A 28 16.01 16.98 -15.74
N GLY A 29 15.38 16.97 -16.91
CA GLY A 29 14.12 17.69 -17.13
C GLY A 29 13.08 17.10 -16.18
N SER A 30 13.17 17.51 -14.91
CA SER A 30 12.20 17.21 -13.88
C SER A 30 10.89 17.85 -14.34
N HIS A 31 10.10 17.06 -15.06
CA HIS A 31 8.67 17.27 -15.17
C HIS A 31 8.17 17.31 -13.73
N ARG A 32 8.19 18.49 -13.12
CA ARG A 32 7.43 18.77 -11.91
C ARG A 32 6.00 18.52 -12.35
N ALA A 33 5.50 17.33 -12.04
CA ALA A 33 4.07 17.12 -11.97
C ALA A 33 3.52 18.30 -11.18
N GLU A 34 2.63 19.05 -11.80
CA GLU A 34 1.99 20.20 -11.18
C GLU A 34 1.24 19.67 -9.97
N ALA A 35 1.88 19.75 -8.80
CA ALA A 35 1.27 19.41 -7.54
C ALA A 35 0.02 20.29 -7.43
N GLY A 36 -1.16 19.67 -7.34
CA GLY A 36 -2.42 20.39 -7.20
C GLY A 36 -2.35 21.37 -6.02
N THR A 37 -2.93 22.55 -6.20
CA THR A 37 -3.07 23.55 -5.15
C THR A 37 -4.34 23.24 -4.33
N GLY A 38 -4.16 22.72 -3.12
CA GLY A 38 -5.23 22.42 -2.18
C GLY A 38 -5.54 23.57 -1.22
N LEU A 39 -6.81 23.69 -0.84
CA LEU A 39 -7.26 24.44 0.33
C LEU A 39 -7.62 23.46 1.45
N VAL A 40 -7.25 23.80 2.67
CA VAL A 40 -7.71 23.10 3.88
C VAL A 40 -8.63 24.03 4.66
N ALA A 41 -9.85 23.58 4.91
CA ALA A 41 -10.80 24.22 5.79
C ALA A 41 -11.12 23.29 6.96
N VAL A 42 -11.01 23.81 8.17
CA VAL A 42 -11.42 23.09 9.38
C VAL A 42 -12.52 23.86 10.07
N MET A 43 -13.63 23.18 10.32
CA MET A 43 -14.70 23.64 11.19
C MET A 43 -14.75 22.80 12.45
N SER A 44 -14.77 23.48 13.59
CA SER A 44 -15.25 22.88 14.82
C SER A 44 -16.76 23.08 14.87
N GLY A 45 -17.50 22.00 14.60
CA GLY A 45 -18.95 21.95 14.56
C GLY A 45 -19.50 21.66 15.94
N GLY A 46 -19.33 22.60 16.86
CA GLY A 46 -19.89 22.52 18.20
C GLY A 46 -20.67 23.77 18.54
N LYS A 47 -21.92 23.88 18.05
CA LYS A 47 -22.89 24.63 18.86
C LYS A 47 -23.15 23.72 20.06
N THR A 48 -22.56 24.01 21.21
CA THR A 48 -23.09 23.44 22.45
C THR A 48 -24.59 23.72 22.48
N PRO A 49 -25.46 22.76 22.87
CA PRO A 49 -26.92 22.95 22.86
C PRO A 49 -27.40 24.22 23.60
N GLU A 50 -26.57 24.81 24.46
CA GLU A 50 -26.85 26.08 25.13
C GLU A 50 -26.65 27.36 24.31
N GLY A 51 -26.17 27.31 23.06
CA GLY A 51 -26.03 28.50 22.20
C GLY A 51 -25.14 29.62 22.78
N LYS A 52 -24.35 29.33 23.82
CA LYS A 52 -23.34 30.25 24.36
C LYS A 52 -22.08 30.05 23.55
N ASP A 53 -21.62 31.12 22.89
CA ASP A 53 -20.27 31.17 22.36
C ASP A 53 -19.30 30.80 23.49
N SER A 54 -18.63 29.65 23.34
CA SER A 54 -17.61 29.18 24.27
C SER A 54 -16.50 30.23 24.36
N LYS A 55 -16.56 31.05 25.41
CA LYS A 55 -15.58 32.11 25.69
C LYS A 55 -14.24 31.55 26.17
N ASP A 56 -14.16 30.24 26.44
CA ASP A 56 -13.02 29.63 27.11
C ASP A 56 -11.82 29.38 26.18
N GLY A 57 -11.92 29.73 24.88
CA GLY A 57 -10.80 29.72 23.94
C GLY A 57 -10.17 28.33 23.71
N LYS A 58 -10.74 27.27 24.30
CA LYS A 58 -10.23 25.89 24.24
C LYS A 58 -10.58 25.25 22.89
N ASP A 59 -11.79 25.47 22.40
CA ASP A 59 -12.28 24.95 21.11
C ASP A 59 -11.43 25.44 19.93
N GLY A 60 -10.89 26.67 20.04
CA GLY A 60 -9.98 27.22 19.04
C GLY A 60 -8.60 26.55 19.00
N LYS A 61 -8.12 25.98 20.12
CA LYS A 61 -6.82 25.29 20.16
C LYS A 61 -6.91 23.94 19.46
N ASP A 62 -7.97 23.19 19.70
CA ASP A 62 -8.17 21.88 19.09
C ASP A 62 -8.41 22.01 17.59
N ALA A 63 -9.26 22.97 17.16
CA ALA A 63 -9.45 23.28 15.74
C ALA A 63 -8.14 23.63 15.01
N LYS A 64 -7.26 24.42 15.65
CA LYS A 64 -5.95 24.76 15.09
C LYS A 64 -5.02 23.54 15.01
N ALA A 65 -5.01 22.69 16.03
CA ALA A 65 -4.19 21.48 16.05
C ALA A 65 -4.63 20.49 14.95
N LEU A 66 -5.94 20.36 14.75
CA LEU A 66 -6.56 19.58 13.68
C LEU A 66 -6.20 20.11 12.29
N ALA A 67 -6.31 21.43 12.09
CA ALA A 67 -5.92 22.07 10.84
C ALA A 67 -4.45 21.80 10.50
N LEU A 68 -3.54 21.96 11.48
CA LEU A 68 -2.12 21.66 11.26
C LEU A 68 -1.86 20.19 10.93
N ALA A 69 -2.58 19.25 11.56
CA ALA A 69 -2.47 17.83 11.25
C ALA A 69 -2.97 17.51 9.83
N ALA A 70 -4.12 18.06 9.44
CA ALA A 70 -4.68 17.92 8.10
C ALA A 70 -3.77 18.52 7.02
N GLU A 71 -3.22 19.72 7.26
CA GLU A 71 -2.27 20.37 6.36
C GLU A 71 -0.98 19.55 6.19
N ALA A 72 -0.45 18.99 7.29
CA ALA A 72 0.74 18.14 7.24
C ALA A 72 0.47 16.88 6.41
N ALA A 73 -0.65 16.20 6.65
CA ALA A 73 -1.05 15.01 5.89
C ALA A 73 -1.25 15.32 4.40
N ALA A 74 -1.88 16.45 4.05
CA ALA A 74 -2.04 16.87 2.67
C ALA A 74 -0.69 17.16 1.98
N LYS A 75 0.24 17.83 2.67
CA LYS A 75 1.61 18.09 2.14
C LYS A 75 2.41 16.80 1.96
N GLU A 76 2.30 15.85 2.89
CA GLU A 76 2.92 14.52 2.74
C GLU A 76 2.36 13.77 1.53
N ALA A 77 1.08 13.96 1.21
CA ALA A 77 0.44 13.46 0.00
C ALA A 77 0.79 14.26 -1.28
N GLY A 78 1.71 15.21 -1.19
CA GLY A 78 2.21 15.98 -2.33
C GLY A 78 1.39 17.21 -2.70
N TRP A 79 0.37 17.59 -1.91
CA TRP A 79 -0.44 18.78 -2.21
C TRP A 79 0.36 20.06 -1.91
N THR A 80 0.26 21.05 -2.80
CA THR A 80 0.69 22.42 -2.49
C THR A 80 -0.48 23.14 -1.83
N LEU A 81 -0.28 23.72 -0.65
CA LEU A 81 -1.39 24.42 0.01
C LEU A 81 -1.43 25.88 -0.42
N ALA A 82 -2.63 26.39 -0.67
CA ALA A 82 -2.82 27.80 -0.95
C ALA A 82 -2.28 28.65 0.22
N SER A 83 -1.58 29.74 -0.10
CA SER A 83 -0.92 30.59 0.90
C SER A 83 -1.90 31.31 1.84
N THR A 84 -3.16 31.43 1.44
CA THR A 84 -4.18 32.18 2.17
C THR A 84 -5.26 31.23 2.68
N ALA A 85 -5.27 31.02 3.99
CA ALA A 85 -6.33 30.27 4.68
C ALA A 85 -7.71 30.88 4.39
N LEU A 86 -8.75 30.05 4.46
CA LEU A 86 -10.13 30.53 4.35
C LEU A 86 -10.47 31.33 5.61
N ASP A 87 -11.05 32.52 5.41
CA ASP A 87 -11.57 33.31 6.53
C ASP A 87 -12.84 32.66 7.09
N ALA A 88 -13.25 33.07 8.30
CA ALA A 88 -14.40 32.46 8.97
C ALA A 88 -15.71 32.54 8.17
N LYS A 89 -15.87 33.55 7.30
CA LYS A 89 -17.06 33.68 6.45
C LYS A 89 -17.00 32.64 5.32
N ALA A 90 -15.88 32.58 4.60
CA ALA A 90 -15.65 31.61 3.53
C ALA A 90 -15.71 30.16 4.03
N THR A 91 -15.18 29.88 5.23
CA THR A 91 -15.28 28.54 5.85
C THR A 91 -16.73 28.14 6.13
N ARG A 92 -17.58 29.06 6.61
CA ARG A 92 -19.01 28.79 6.81
C ARG A 92 -19.76 28.61 5.50
N GLU A 93 -19.46 29.41 4.49
CA GLU A 93 -20.03 29.24 3.15
C GLU A 93 -19.66 27.88 2.55
N ALA A 94 -18.39 27.47 2.68
CA ALA A 94 -17.92 26.16 2.25
C ALA A 94 -18.65 25.02 2.98
N ALA A 95 -18.88 25.15 4.29
CA ALA A 95 -19.63 24.16 5.07
C ALA A 95 -21.05 23.94 4.52
N THR A 96 -21.78 25.03 4.30
CA THR A 96 -23.14 24.97 3.75
C THR A 96 -23.16 24.40 2.32
N CYS A 97 -22.06 24.55 1.56
CA CYS A 97 -21.93 23.93 0.25
C CYS A 97 -21.70 22.41 0.33
N VAL A 98 -20.86 21.95 1.26
CA VAL A 98 -20.47 20.53 1.41
C VAL A 98 -21.66 19.65 1.78
N GLU A 99 -22.62 20.17 2.56
CA GLU A 99 -23.84 19.45 2.96
C GLU A 99 -24.85 19.23 1.80
N ARG A 100 -24.60 19.78 0.61
CA ARG A 100 -25.50 19.63 -0.55
C ARG A 100 -25.11 18.40 -1.38
N ASP A 101 -26.10 17.74 -2.00
CA ASP A 101 -25.90 16.60 -2.92
C ASP A 101 -24.87 16.84 -4.04
N ARG A 102 -24.67 18.10 -4.44
CA ARG A 102 -23.69 18.52 -5.45
C ARG A 102 -22.91 19.74 -4.93
N PRO A 103 -21.81 19.53 -4.21
CA PRO A 103 -21.09 20.63 -3.57
C PRO A 103 -20.29 21.48 -4.57
N LEU A 104 -19.86 20.90 -5.70
CA LEU A 104 -18.93 21.53 -6.64
C LEU A 104 -19.41 22.88 -7.22
N PRO A 105 -20.65 23.04 -7.74
CA PRO A 105 -21.10 24.35 -8.25
C PRO A 105 -21.12 25.46 -7.19
N CYS A 106 -21.30 25.08 -5.92
CA CYS A 106 -21.30 26.01 -4.79
C CYS A 106 -19.87 26.38 -4.35
N LEU A 107 -18.95 25.42 -4.38
CA LEU A 107 -17.54 25.59 -3.98
C LEU A 107 -16.65 26.18 -5.07
N ALA A 108 -16.98 25.99 -6.35
CA ALA A 108 -16.12 26.38 -7.47
C ALA A 108 -15.70 27.87 -7.45
N PRO A 109 -16.58 28.86 -7.14
CA PRO A 109 -16.16 30.26 -7.02
C PRO A 109 -15.15 30.48 -5.90
N LEU A 110 -15.33 29.80 -4.76
CA LEU A 110 -14.47 29.91 -3.58
C LEU A 110 -13.08 29.31 -3.85
N MET A 111 -13.04 28.16 -4.51
CA MET A 111 -11.79 27.49 -4.92
C MET A 111 -11.04 28.30 -5.99
N SER A 112 -11.75 28.76 -7.02
CA SER A 112 -11.18 29.56 -8.12
C SER A 112 -10.61 30.89 -7.64
N ALA A 113 -11.30 31.58 -6.72
CA ALA A 113 -10.84 32.85 -6.13
C ALA A 113 -9.52 32.71 -5.36
N ARG A 114 -9.10 31.48 -5.01
CA ARG A 114 -7.86 31.17 -4.30
C ARG A 114 -6.86 30.37 -5.14
N GLY A 115 -7.16 30.13 -6.43
CA GLY A 115 -6.32 29.33 -7.30
C GLY A 115 -6.17 27.88 -6.85
N ALA A 116 -7.19 27.34 -6.16
CA ALA A 116 -7.17 25.98 -5.68
C ALA A 116 -7.99 25.07 -6.58
N ASP A 117 -7.46 23.90 -6.93
CA ASP A 117 -8.15 22.84 -7.66
C ASP A 117 -8.76 21.79 -6.71
N ARG A 118 -8.46 21.88 -5.40
CA ARG A 118 -8.92 20.93 -4.37
C ARG A 118 -9.32 21.64 -3.08
N LEU A 119 -10.32 21.08 -2.41
CA LEU A 119 -10.72 21.49 -1.08
C LEU A 119 -10.81 20.26 -0.17
N LEU A 120 -10.04 20.26 0.91
CA LEU A 120 -10.20 19.36 2.04
C LEU A 120 -10.97 20.09 3.13
N PHE A 121 -12.14 19.58 3.46
CA PHE A 121 -13.03 20.12 4.47
C PHE A 121 -13.14 19.14 5.64
N LEU A 122 -12.72 19.57 6.84
CA LEU A 122 -12.76 18.76 8.05
C LEU A 122 -13.78 19.35 9.02
N GLN A 123 -14.67 18.50 9.54
CA GLN A 123 -15.60 18.82 10.60
C GLN A 123 -15.34 17.95 11.82
N VAL A 124 -15.46 18.57 12.99
CA VAL A 124 -15.45 17.84 14.27
C VAL A 124 -16.76 18.12 14.97
N GLY A 125 -17.50 17.05 15.25
CA GLY A 125 -18.74 17.08 16.02
C GLY A 125 -18.71 16.07 17.14
N THR A 126 -19.82 15.99 17.87
CA THR A 126 -20.13 14.90 18.79
C THR A 126 -21.05 13.91 18.10
N SER A 127 -20.87 12.62 18.34
CA SER A 127 -21.78 11.59 17.84
C SER A 127 -23.22 11.88 18.31
N PRO A 128 -24.24 11.71 17.46
CA PRO A 128 -25.64 11.88 17.86
C PRO A 128 -26.06 10.87 18.94
N ASP A 129 -25.41 9.70 18.97
CA ASP A 129 -25.77 8.60 19.87
C ASP A 129 -25.03 8.66 21.22
N ASP A 130 -23.85 9.30 21.26
CA ASP A 130 -23.01 9.37 22.45
C ASP A 130 -22.22 10.69 22.47
N ALA A 131 -22.63 11.63 23.32
CA ALA A 131 -21.96 12.92 23.46
C ALA A 131 -20.50 12.82 23.93
N ALA A 132 -20.08 11.68 24.49
CA ALA A 132 -18.69 11.42 24.87
C ALA A 132 -17.82 10.94 23.70
N VAL A 133 -18.43 10.62 22.55
CA VAL A 133 -17.73 10.21 21.34
C VAL A 133 -17.62 11.39 20.39
N LEU A 134 -16.38 11.75 20.03
CA LEU A 134 -16.11 12.74 18.99
C LEU A 134 -16.21 12.07 17.61
N GLN A 135 -16.93 12.69 16.70
CA GLN A 135 -17.02 12.29 15.30
C GLN A 135 -16.17 13.27 14.46
N LEU A 136 -15.16 12.73 13.80
CA LEU A 136 -14.35 13.43 12.81
C LEU A 136 -14.90 13.07 11.44
N SER A 137 -15.41 14.03 10.70
CA SER A 137 -15.82 13.84 9.30
C SER A 137 -14.95 14.70 8.39
N ALA A 138 -14.53 14.14 7.27
CA ALA A 138 -13.72 14.83 6.29
C ALA A 138 -14.31 14.63 4.90
N THR A 139 -14.23 15.66 4.06
CA THR A 139 -14.66 15.61 2.66
C THR A 139 -13.59 16.24 1.77
N VAL A 140 -13.20 15.54 0.71
CA VAL A 140 -12.32 16.06 -0.34
C VAL A 140 -13.16 16.32 -1.59
N VAL A 141 -13.08 17.53 -2.09
CA VAL A 141 -13.71 17.96 -3.34
C VAL A 141 -12.62 18.34 -4.32
N LEU A 142 -12.67 17.73 -5.51
CA LEU A 142 -11.79 18.05 -6.63
C LEU A 142 -12.57 18.89 -7.65
N SER A 143 -11.92 19.88 -8.24
CA SER A 143 -12.54 20.80 -9.20
C SER A 143 -13.03 20.12 -10.49
N GLU A 144 -12.42 19.00 -10.86
CA GLU A 144 -12.67 18.29 -12.10
C GLU A 144 -13.66 17.13 -11.90
N ASN A 145 -14.97 17.41 -11.90
CA ASN A 145 -16.08 16.43 -11.98
C ASN A 145 -16.03 15.23 -11.02
N GLY A 146 -15.16 15.26 -10.01
CA GLY A 146 -15.03 14.19 -9.03
C GLY A 146 -16.26 14.17 -8.14
N ALA A 147 -16.84 12.99 -7.96
CA ALA A 147 -17.69 12.78 -6.81
C ALA A 147 -16.89 13.13 -5.54
N PRO A 148 -17.47 13.86 -4.59
CA PRO A 148 -16.78 14.13 -3.34
C PRO A 148 -16.46 12.80 -2.66
N SER A 149 -15.23 12.64 -2.20
CA SER A 149 -14.88 11.54 -1.31
C SER A 149 -15.10 12.03 0.12
N ALA A 150 -15.83 11.25 0.92
CA ALA A 150 -16.08 11.55 2.33
C ALA A 150 -15.68 10.35 3.19
N ALA A 151 -15.14 10.62 4.37
CA ALA A 151 -14.80 9.59 5.34
C ALA A 151 -15.04 10.11 6.76
N GLU A 152 -15.32 9.17 7.66
CA GLU A 152 -15.61 9.47 9.07
C GLU A 152 -14.78 8.58 10.00
N ARG A 153 -14.45 9.12 11.18
CA ARG A 153 -13.81 8.41 12.28
C ARG A 153 -14.46 8.81 13.59
N PHE A 154 -14.66 7.83 14.45
CA PHE A 154 -15.16 8.04 15.81
C PHE A 154 -14.00 7.89 16.78
N CYS A 155 -13.94 8.76 17.78
CA CYS A 155 -13.00 8.63 18.88
C CYS A 155 -13.69 8.79 20.22
N ARG A 156 -13.61 7.74 21.04
CA ARG A 156 -14.02 7.77 22.44
C ARG A 156 -12.83 8.19 23.28
N SER A 157 -12.95 9.29 24.02
CA SER A 157 -11.90 9.79 24.93
C SER A 157 -10.56 10.15 24.27
N CYS A 158 -10.57 10.74 23.08
CA CYS A 158 -9.35 11.24 22.45
C CYS A 158 -8.71 12.40 23.24
N ASP A 159 -7.43 12.28 23.57
CA ASP A 159 -6.61 13.45 23.87
C ASP A 159 -6.17 14.17 22.56
N GLY A 160 -5.53 15.34 22.70
CA GLY A 160 -5.09 16.12 21.55
C GLY A 160 -4.00 15.47 20.70
N ALA A 161 -3.28 14.44 21.18
CA ALA A 161 -2.32 13.69 20.38
C ALA A 161 -3.02 12.61 19.55
N GLN A 162 -3.91 11.85 20.17
CA GLN A 162 -4.75 10.84 19.51
C GLN A 162 -5.62 11.49 18.43
N LEU A 163 -6.20 12.65 18.72
CA LEU A 163 -7.04 13.38 17.76
C LEU A 163 -6.24 13.81 16.50
N ARG A 164 -4.99 14.25 16.66
CA ARG A 164 -4.11 14.62 15.54
C ARG A 164 -3.70 13.41 14.72
N ALA A 165 -3.41 12.28 15.36
CA ALA A 165 -3.09 11.03 14.67
C ALA A 165 -4.30 10.54 13.85
N ALA A 166 -5.48 10.48 14.49
CA ALA A 166 -6.74 10.09 13.84
C ALA A 166 -7.08 11.00 12.65
N THR A 167 -6.85 12.31 12.78
CA THR A 167 -7.05 13.29 11.69
C THR A 167 -6.08 13.06 10.54
N SER A 168 -4.79 12.82 10.84
CA SER A 168 -3.78 12.58 9.80
C SER A 168 -4.11 11.33 9.00
N ASP A 169 -4.50 10.25 9.69
CA ASP A 169 -4.86 8.99 9.05
C ASP A 169 -6.15 9.11 8.24
N LEU A 170 -7.18 9.79 8.79
CA LEU A 170 -8.42 10.08 8.06
C LEU A 170 -8.14 10.86 6.76
N VAL A 171 -7.32 11.90 6.83
CA VAL A 171 -6.98 12.72 5.65
C VAL A 171 -6.17 11.92 4.63
N ARG A 172 -5.20 11.11 5.05
CA ARG A 172 -4.43 10.24 4.13
C ARG A 172 -5.32 9.26 3.39
N THR A 173 -6.20 8.55 4.10
CA THR A 173 -7.17 7.65 3.48
C THR A 173 -8.06 8.40 2.50
N LEU A 174 -8.57 9.56 2.88
CA LEU A 174 -9.49 10.32 2.03
C LEU A 174 -8.84 10.85 0.75
N ILE A 175 -7.59 11.34 0.83
CA ILE A 175 -6.85 11.80 -0.34
C ILE A 175 -6.54 10.63 -1.28
N HIS A 176 -6.21 9.46 -0.72
CA HIS A 176 -5.99 8.24 -1.47
C HIS A 176 -7.26 7.83 -2.23
N ASP A 177 -8.40 7.74 -1.55
CA ASP A 177 -9.69 7.39 -2.15
C ASP A 177 -10.13 8.40 -3.23
N ALA A 178 -9.90 9.69 -2.97
CA ALA A 178 -10.18 10.75 -3.95
C ALA A 178 -9.30 10.60 -5.21
N ALA A 179 -8.02 10.26 -5.05
CA ALA A 179 -7.12 10.05 -6.17
C ALA A 179 -7.53 8.83 -7.02
N MET A 180 -7.90 7.71 -6.37
CA MET A 180 -8.42 6.51 -7.03
C MET A 180 -9.70 6.81 -7.81
N THR A 181 -10.64 7.54 -7.18
CA THR A 181 -11.95 7.88 -7.77
C THR A 181 -11.80 8.83 -8.96
N ALA A 182 -10.84 9.77 -8.90
CA ALA A 182 -10.58 10.71 -9.99
C ALA A 182 -10.02 10.01 -11.24
N GLY A 183 -9.36 8.85 -11.08
CA GLY A 183 -8.82 8.05 -12.19
C GLY A 183 -7.77 8.77 -13.05
N ARG A 184 -7.19 9.88 -12.54
CA ARG A 184 -6.22 10.70 -13.29
C ARG A 184 -4.81 10.10 -13.28
N THR A 185 -4.48 9.38 -12.22
CA THR A 185 -3.19 8.73 -12.05
C THR A 185 -3.35 7.28 -12.46
N VAL A 186 -2.60 6.82 -13.46
CA VAL A 186 -2.76 5.50 -14.05
C VAL A 186 -1.41 4.83 -14.19
N VAL A 187 -1.32 3.54 -13.85
CA VAL A 187 -0.19 2.69 -14.25
C VAL A 187 -0.64 1.82 -15.39
N GLU A 188 0.04 1.93 -16.53
CA GLU A 188 -0.19 1.08 -17.70
C GLU A 188 0.90 0.03 -17.76
N VAL A 189 0.59 -1.19 -17.33
CA VAL A 189 1.52 -2.32 -17.36
C VAL A 189 1.35 -3.06 -18.68
N THR A 190 2.44 -3.26 -19.41
CA THR A 190 2.46 -4.08 -20.64
C THR A 190 3.44 -5.22 -20.46
N VAL A 191 2.98 -6.46 -20.62
CA VAL A 191 3.80 -7.67 -20.43
C VAL A 191 3.92 -8.47 -21.72
N THR A 192 5.15 -8.87 -22.03
CA THR A 192 5.47 -9.79 -23.13
C THR A 192 6.26 -10.99 -22.59
N PRO A 193 5.84 -12.25 -22.86
CA PRO A 193 4.63 -12.65 -23.59
C PRO A 193 3.34 -12.49 -22.76
N ALA A 194 2.18 -12.51 -23.43
CA ALA A 194 0.88 -12.49 -22.76
C ALA A 194 0.59 -13.74 -21.92
N GLY A 195 -0.39 -13.62 -21.02
CA GLY A 195 -0.83 -14.71 -20.14
C GLY A 195 -0.10 -14.78 -18.80
N ALA A 196 0.66 -13.74 -18.46
CA ALA A 196 1.25 -13.57 -17.14
C ALA A 196 0.21 -13.07 -16.13
N TRP A 197 0.37 -13.48 -14.88
CA TRP A 197 -0.33 -12.92 -13.72
C TRP A 197 0.35 -11.61 -13.32
N ILE A 198 -0.45 -10.55 -13.21
CA ILE A 198 0.02 -9.22 -12.80
C ILE A 198 -0.52 -8.95 -11.40
N TYR A 199 0.37 -8.64 -10.47
CA TYR A 199 0.04 -8.19 -9.13
C TYR A 199 0.45 -6.73 -8.99
N PHE A 200 -0.48 -5.89 -8.55
CA PHE A 200 -0.25 -4.49 -8.26
C PHE A 200 -0.42 -4.26 -6.76
N ASP A 201 0.63 -3.84 -6.07
CA ASP A 201 0.67 -3.70 -4.62
C ASP A 201 0.22 -4.95 -3.85
N GLY A 202 0.51 -6.13 -4.41
CA GLY A 202 0.15 -7.43 -3.85
C GLY A 202 -1.25 -7.92 -4.22
N GLU A 203 -2.09 -7.08 -4.84
CA GLU A 203 -3.42 -7.47 -5.34
C GLU A 203 -3.33 -8.04 -6.75
N ALA A 204 -3.91 -9.23 -6.96
CA ALA A 204 -3.92 -9.88 -8.26
C ALA A 204 -4.94 -9.20 -9.18
N LEU A 205 -4.49 -8.75 -10.35
CA LEU A 205 -5.36 -8.12 -11.34
C LEU A 205 -5.89 -9.16 -12.33
N PRO A 206 -7.13 -9.01 -12.80
CA PRO A 206 -7.67 -9.87 -13.85
C PRO A 206 -6.84 -9.68 -15.13
N ALA A 207 -6.22 -10.76 -15.61
CA ALA A 207 -5.51 -10.74 -16.86
C ALA A 207 -6.50 -10.73 -18.04
N GLU A 208 -6.37 -9.76 -18.95
CA GLU A 208 -7.06 -9.84 -20.24
C GLU A 208 -6.51 -11.03 -21.02
N SER A 209 -7.36 -12.03 -21.27
CA SER A 209 -7.01 -13.24 -21.99
C SER A 209 -7.23 -13.04 -23.50
N GLY A 210 -6.25 -13.44 -24.33
CA GLY A 210 -6.42 -13.57 -25.79
C GLY A 210 -5.58 -12.64 -26.68
N ALA A 211 -4.80 -11.71 -26.12
CA ALA A 211 -3.87 -10.87 -26.89
C ALA A 211 -2.44 -11.45 -26.89
N MET A 212 -1.58 -11.02 -27.84
CA MET A 212 -0.14 -11.36 -27.84
C MET A 212 0.64 -10.66 -26.72
N GLU A 213 0.11 -9.54 -26.22
CA GLU A 213 0.62 -8.77 -25.09
C GLU A 213 -0.50 -8.59 -24.08
N SER A 214 -0.21 -8.76 -22.78
CA SER A 214 -1.15 -8.42 -21.72
C SER A 214 -0.96 -6.96 -21.34
N ARG A 215 -1.98 -6.13 -21.57
CA ARG A 215 -2.00 -4.71 -21.20
C ARG A 215 -3.07 -4.49 -20.14
N VAL A 216 -2.70 -3.84 -19.04
CA VAL A 216 -3.66 -3.47 -17.97
C VAL A 216 -3.44 -2.01 -17.59
N ARG A 217 -4.52 -1.24 -17.54
CA ARG A 217 -4.53 0.14 -17.05
C ARG A 217 -5.12 0.16 -15.65
N ILE A 218 -4.34 0.64 -14.70
CA ILE A 218 -4.64 0.56 -13.27
C ILE A 218 -4.78 1.99 -12.75
N PRO A 219 -6.01 2.49 -12.55
CA PRO A 219 -6.21 3.72 -11.79
C PRO A 219 -5.58 3.56 -10.42
N THR A 220 -4.72 4.48 -10.02
CA THR A 220 -4.00 4.42 -8.76
C THR A 220 -3.89 5.80 -8.11
N TYR A 221 -3.23 5.88 -6.97
CA TYR A 221 -2.90 7.13 -6.29
C TYR A 221 -1.44 7.53 -6.60
N PRO A 222 -1.05 8.81 -6.43
CA PRO A 222 0.34 9.21 -6.61
C PRO A 222 1.23 8.60 -5.52
N GLY A 223 2.42 8.13 -5.89
CA GLY A 223 3.35 7.55 -4.92
C GLY A 223 4.13 6.36 -5.44
N ALA A 224 4.73 5.62 -4.51
CA ALA A 224 5.51 4.43 -4.81
C ALA A 224 4.60 3.19 -4.83
N HIS A 225 4.74 2.37 -5.87
CA HIS A 225 4.00 1.13 -6.06
C HIS A 225 4.95 -0.01 -6.41
N THR A 226 4.42 -1.22 -6.28
CA THR A 226 5.07 -2.47 -6.67
C THR A 226 4.25 -3.18 -7.73
N VAL A 227 4.89 -3.54 -8.83
CA VAL A 227 4.32 -4.37 -9.89
C VAL A 227 5.09 -5.68 -9.89
N THR A 228 4.42 -6.79 -9.62
CA THR A 228 4.99 -8.13 -9.72
C THR A 228 4.32 -8.86 -10.86
N VAL A 229 5.12 -9.51 -11.71
CA VAL A 229 4.63 -10.25 -12.87
C VAL A 229 5.15 -11.68 -12.81
N GLU A 230 4.25 -12.64 -12.91
CA GLU A 230 4.57 -14.06 -12.80
C GLU A 230 3.97 -14.86 -13.97
N MET A 231 4.75 -15.78 -14.54
CA MET A 231 4.28 -16.67 -15.59
C MET A 231 4.99 -18.02 -15.51
N SER A 232 4.24 -19.11 -15.70
CA SER A 232 4.82 -20.46 -15.69
C SER A 232 5.85 -20.62 -16.81
N GLY A 233 7.04 -21.12 -16.47
CA GLY A 233 8.15 -21.25 -17.41
C GLY A 233 8.97 -19.97 -17.60
N PHE A 234 8.68 -18.89 -16.85
CA PHE A 234 9.41 -17.62 -16.86
C PHE A 234 9.90 -17.26 -15.45
N GLU A 235 10.93 -16.41 -15.39
CA GLU A 235 11.37 -15.79 -14.12
C GLU A 235 10.36 -14.72 -13.68
N SER A 236 10.01 -14.71 -12.38
CA SER A 236 9.17 -13.65 -11.79
C SER A 236 9.93 -12.31 -11.79
N GLU A 237 9.23 -11.24 -12.15
CA GLU A 237 9.81 -9.90 -12.22
C GLU A 237 9.08 -8.94 -11.28
N LEU A 238 9.83 -8.29 -10.40
CA LEU A 238 9.33 -7.26 -9.48
C LEU A 238 9.88 -5.88 -9.88
N ARG A 239 8.99 -4.93 -10.11
CA ARG A 239 9.31 -3.54 -10.45
C ARG A 239 8.75 -2.61 -9.38
N LYS A 240 9.64 -1.78 -8.80
CA LYS A 240 9.24 -0.64 -7.97
C LYS A 240 9.10 0.56 -8.89
N VAL A 241 7.92 1.19 -8.88
CA VAL A 241 7.62 2.35 -9.70
C VAL A 241 7.16 3.50 -8.82
N THR A 242 7.38 4.73 -9.26
CA THR A 242 6.84 5.91 -8.58
C THR A 242 6.05 6.70 -9.60
N VAL A 243 4.75 6.86 -9.35
CA VAL A 243 3.81 7.49 -10.26
C VAL A 243 3.54 8.89 -9.76
N ALA A 244 3.74 9.87 -10.63
CA ALA A 244 3.40 11.23 -10.32
C ALA A 244 1.89 11.47 -10.53
N GLU A 245 1.37 12.45 -9.82
CA GLU A 245 -0.05 12.75 -9.84
C GLU A 245 -0.55 13.15 -11.23
N GLY A 246 -1.70 12.60 -11.62
CA GLY A 246 -2.37 12.91 -12.87
C GLY A 246 -1.66 12.41 -14.12
N GLN A 247 -0.65 11.53 -13.96
CA GLN A 247 0.10 10.97 -15.06
C GLN A 247 -0.28 9.51 -15.31
N THR A 248 -0.14 9.10 -16.57
CA THR A 248 -0.13 7.68 -16.94
C THR A 248 1.32 7.21 -17.05
N LEU A 249 1.77 6.36 -16.12
CA LEU A 249 3.09 5.76 -16.17
C LEU A 249 3.04 4.43 -16.94
N ALA A 250 3.73 4.38 -18.07
CA ALA A 250 3.90 3.14 -18.83
C ALA A 250 5.02 2.28 -18.24
N VAL A 251 4.73 1.00 -17.95
CA VAL A 251 5.65 0.03 -17.36
C VAL A 251 5.74 -1.19 -18.28
N PRO A 252 6.63 -1.17 -19.29
CA PRO A 252 6.87 -2.33 -20.15
C PRO A 252 7.73 -3.37 -19.43
N ILE A 253 7.30 -4.63 -19.45
CA ILE A 253 7.94 -5.77 -18.82
C ILE A 253 8.10 -6.89 -19.85
N THR A 254 9.31 -7.41 -19.99
CA THR A 254 9.60 -8.52 -20.90
C THR A 254 10.16 -9.68 -20.08
N LEU A 255 9.33 -10.71 -19.89
CA LEU A 255 9.69 -11.86 -19.09
C LEU A 255 10.76 -12.70 -19.78
N ARG A 256 11.69 -13.21 -19.00
CA ARG A 256 12.74 -14.11 -19.47
C ARG A 256 12.33 -15.54 -19.18
N ALA A 257 12.46 -16.40 -20.18
CA ALA A 257 12.21 -17.82 -20.00
C ALA A 257 13.11 -18.33 -18.87
N ALA A 258 12.52 -19.01 -17.89
CA ALA A 258 13.26 -19.65 -16.83
C ALA A 258 14.13 -20.71 -17.50
N THR A 259 15.45 -20.55 -17.39
CA THR A 259 16.36 -21.51 -18.01
C THR A 259 16.13 -22.85 -17.31
N ALA A 260 15.59 -23.84 -18.02
CA ALA A 260 15.36 -25.19 -17.49
C ALA A 260 16.64 -25.90 -17.01
N GLY A 261 17.81 -25.28 -17.24
CA GLY A 261 19.08 -25.70 -16.70
C GLY A 261 19.25 -25.23 -15.26
N GLY A 262 18.93 -26.11 -14.32
CA GLY A 262 19.51 -26.04 -12.99
C GLY A 262 21.03 -25.84 -13.10
N GLN A 263 21.53 -24.76 -12.52
CA GLN A 263 22.94 -24.67 -12.17
C GLN A 263 23.20 -25.64 -11.01
N THR A 264 23.32 -26.93 -11.31
CA THR A 264 24.24 -27.81 -10.59
C THR A 264 25.65 -27.48 -11.07
N GLY A 265 26.16 -26.31 -10.65
CA GLY A 265 27.60 -26.08 -10.69
C GLY A 265 28.28 -27.20 -9.88
N PRO A 266 29.39 -27.82 -10.34
CA PRO A 266 30.05 -28.95 -9.67
C PRO A 266 30.60 -28.70 -8.25
N GLY A 267 30.25 -27.58 -7.61
CA GLY A 267 30.60 -27.26 -6.22
C GLY A 267 29.62 -26.31 -5.53
N GLY A 268 28.46 -26.01 -6.12
CA GLY A 268 27.42 -25.24 -5.45
C GLY A 268 26.63 -26.17 -4.55
N LYS A 269 26.63 -25.91 -3.23
CA LYS A 269 25.71 -26.56 -2.29
C LYS A 269 24.32 -26.55 -2.90
N VAL A 270 23.77 -27.73 -3.15
CA VAL A 270 22.40 -27.89 -3.65
C VAL A 270 21.48 -27.30 -2.58
N THR A 271 21.03 -26.07 -2.77
CA THR A 271 19.82 -25.59 -2.12
C THR A 271 18.66 -26.34 -2.79
N PRO A 272 17.90 -27.17 -2.05
CA PRO A 272 16.84 -27.97 -2.62
C PRO A 272 15.84 -27.08 -3.36
N GLY A 273 15.55 -27.47 -4.61
CA GLY A 273 14.74 -26.70 -5.54
C GLY A 273 13.36 -26.33 -4.97
N GLY A 274 12.83 -25.20 -5.43
CA GLY A 274 11.64 -24.52 -4.90
C GLY A 274 10.38 -25.38 -4.74
N ASN A 275 10.34 -26.58 -5.31
CA ASN A 275 9.25 -27.53 -5.13
C ASN A 275 9.23 -28.21 -3.74
N ASP A 276 10.38 -28.37 -3.09
CA ASP A 276 10.44 -28.88 -1.71
C ASP A 276 10.32 -27.75 -0.68
N ALA A 277 10.76 -26.54 -1.05
CA ALA A 277 10.61 -25.34 -0.23
C ALA A 277 9.13 -24.95 -0.05
N TRP A 278 8.29 -24.98 -1.11
CA TRP A 278 6.86 -24.72 -0.92
C TRP A 278 6.15 -25.82 -0.15
N ARG A 279 6.56 -27.10 -0.27
CA ARG A 279 5.97 -28.19 0.51
C ARG A 279 6.27 -28.06 1.99
N THR A 280 7.52 -27.74 2.33
CA THR A 280 7.89 -27.45 3.72
C THR A 280 7.26 -26.16 4.22
N ALA A 281 7.25 -25.09 3.42
CA ALA A 281 6.59 -23.83 3.78
C ALA A 281 5.06 -23.98 3.91
N ALA A 282 4.41 -24.84 3.13
CA ALA A 282 2.98 -25.13 3.23
C ALA A 282 2.65 -25.95 4.47
N ILE A 283 3.49 -26.94 4.83
CA ILE A 283 3.32 -27.69 6.08
C ILE A 283 3.50 -26.77 7.29
N TRP A 284 4.56 -25.95 7.31
CA TRP A 284 4.78 -24.99 8.40
C TRP A 284 3.76 -23.84 8.41
N GLY A 285 3.30 -23.40 7.24
CA GLY A 285 2.26 -22.40 7.09
C GLY A 285 0.91 -22.87 7.62
N LEU A 286 0.49 -24.10 7.29
CA LEU A 286 -0.74 -24.71 7.81
C LEU A 286 -0.68 -24.90 9.33
N LEU A 287 0.47 -25.32 9.87
CA LEU A 287 0.66 -25.45 11.32
C LEU A 287 0.63 -24.08 12.03
N GLY A 288 1.30 -23.07 11.47
CA GLY A 288 1.35 -21.72 12.05
C GLY A 288 0.00 -21.00 12.02
N VAL A 289 -0.66 -20.98 10.85
CA VAL A 289 -1.98 -20.34 10.69
C VAL A 289 -3.05 -21.08 11.50
N GLY A 290 -3.03 -22.42 11.50
CA GLY A 290 -3.97 -23.22 12.28
C GLY A 290 -3.84 -22.97 13.79
N ALA A 291 -2.61 -22.88 14.32
CA ALA A 291 -2.38 -22.60 15.74
C ALA A 291 -2.88 -21.20 16.14
N ALA A 292 -2.63 -20.18 15.31
CA ALA A 292 -3.13 -18.82 15.54
C ALA A 292 -4.66 -18.75 15.54
N ALA A 293 -5.32 -19.47 14.63
CA ALA A 293 -6.78 -19.55 14.57
C ALA A 293 -7.39 -20.24 15.80
N VAL A 294 -6.78 -21.30 16.32
CA VAL A 294 -7.24 -21.96 17.56
C VAL A 294 -7.14 -21.02 18.76
N VAL A 295 -6.03 -20.28 18.91
CA VAL A 295 -5.88 -19.29 19.99
C VAL A 295 -6.90 -18.17 19.84
N THR A 296 -7.09 -17.63 18.64
CA THR A 296 -8.04 -16.54 18.38
C THR A 296 -9.48 -16.98 18.64
N GLY A 297 -9.88 -18.15 18.14
CA GLY A 297 -11.20 -18.74 18.40
C GLY A 297 -11.44 -19.00 19.90
N GLY A 298 -10.42 -19.48 20.62
CA GLY A 298 -10.50 -19.67 22.08
C GLY A 298 -10.67 -18.37 22.85
N VAL A 299 -9.97 -17.30 22.45
CA VAL A 299 -10.14 -15.97 23.06
C VAL A 299 -11.53 -15.40 22.78
N LEU A 300 -12.05 -15.55 21.56
CA LEU A 300 -13.40 -15.09 21.21
C LEU A 300 -14.50 -15.80 22.00
N ILE A 301 -14.32 -17.09 22.30
CA ILE A 301 -15.24 -17.84 23.17
C ILE A 301 -15.10 -17.40 24.63
N ALA A 302 -13.88 -17.11 25.10
CA ALA A 302 -13.64 -16.68 26.48
C ALA A 302 -14.10 -15.24 26.77
N LEU A 303 -14.23 -14.41 25.74
CA LEU A 303 -14.74 -13.03 25.83
C LEU A 303 -16.27 -12.95 25.63
N ASP A 304 -16.94 -14.09 25.43
CA ASP A 304 -18.41 -14.10 25.40
C ASP A 304 -18.93 -13.81 26.81
N GLU A 305 -19.48 -12.61 27.00
CA GLU A 305 -20.06 -12.19 28.27
C GLU A 305 -21.50 -12.67 28.34
N ASP A 306 -21.73 -13.77 29.07
CA ASP A 306 -23.06 -14.23 29.43
C ASP A 306 -23.82 -13.10 30.15
N GLN A 307 -24.81 -12.49 29.50
CA GLN A 307 -25.69 -11.54 30.16
C GLN A 307 -26.47 -12.23 31.28
N ALA A 308 -26.25 -11.79 32.51
CA ALA A 308 -27.23 -11.93 33.57
C ALA A 308 -28.49 -11.14 33.18
N GLN A 309 -29.46 -11.82 32.58
CA GLN A 309 -30.77 -11.27 32.21
C GLN A 309 -31.45 -10.64 33.43
N GLY A 310 -31.36 -9.31 33.54
CA GLY A 310 -32.22 -8.53 34.41
C GLY A 310 -33.62 -8.45 33.77
N PRO A 311 -34.70 -8.76 34.50
CA PRO A 311 -36.05 -8.66 33.96
C PRO A 311 -36.45 -7.18 33.85
N GLY A 312 -36.53 -6.63 32.64
CA GLY A 312 -37.36 -5.43 32.43
C GLY A 312 -37.00 -4.40 31.36
N GLU A 313 -35.87 -4.48 30.67
CA GLU A 313 -35.51 -3.43 29.69
C GLU A 313 -35.46 -3.95 28.26
N ASP A 314 -36.36 -3.44 27.42
CA ASP A 314 -36.53 -3.74 25.99
C ASP A 314 -35.57 -2.90 25.14
N HIS A 315 -34.27 -2.97 25.47
CA HIS A 315 -33.22 -2.39 24.66
C HIS A 315 -32.56 -3.50 23.84
N ARG A 316 -32.95 -3.60 22.57
CA ARG A 316 -32.25 -4.40 21.56
C ARG A 316 -30.93 -3.72 21.20
N GLU A 317 -29.99 -3.66 22.13
CA GLU A 317 -28.60 -3.46 21.76
C GLU A 317 -28.18 -4.64 20.88
N GLN A 318 -27.56 -4.34 19.74
CA GLN A 318 -27.08 -5.36 18.81
C GLN A 318 -25.93 -6.11 19.47
N TYR A 319 -26.27 -7.13 20.25
CA TYR A 319 -25.31 -8.06 20.82
C TYR A 319 -24.68 -8.84 19.68
N PHE A 320 -23.37 -8.67 19.50
CA PHE A 320 -22.62 -9.51 18.59
C PHE A 320 -22.39 -10.85 19.29
N ASP A 321 -23.16 -11.86 18.91
CA ASP A 321 -22.90 -13.26 19.26
C ASP A 321 -21.57 -13.69 18.62
N SER A 322 -20.48 -13.40 19.33
CA SER A 322 -19.13 -13.79 18.95
C SER A 322 -18.86 -15.27 19.20
N ALA A 323 -19.71 -15.97 19.97
CA ALA A 323 -19.56 -17.39 20.24
C ALA A 323 -19.74 -18.23 18.97
N SER A 324 -20.76 -17.92 18.16
CA SER A 324 -20.99 -18.59 16.88
C SER A 324 -19.81 -18.44 15.91
N PHE A 325 -19.25 -17.23 15.83
CA PHE A 325 -18.07 -16.93 15.01
C PHE A 325 -16.80 -17.58 15.59
N GLY A 326 -16.59 -17.48 16.90
CA GLY A 326 -15.46 -18.08 17.62
C GLY A 326 -15.39 -19.59 17.49
N ALA A 327 -16.53 -20.29 17.61
CA ALA A 327 -16.62 -21.73 17.41
C ALA A 327 -16.23 -22.15 15.99
N THR A 328 -16.67 -21.38 14.99
CA THR A 328 -16.34 -21.65 13.57
C THR A 328 -14.84 -21.50 13.31
N VAL A 329 -14.23 -20.43 13.83
CA VAL A 329 -12.78 -20.19 13.70
C VAL A 329 -11.98 -21.28 14.41
N LEU A 330 -12.41 -21.71 15.61
CA LEU A 330 -11.73 -22.74 16.40
C LEU A 330 -11.76 -24.11 15.70
N VAL A 331 -12.91 -24.54 15.18
CA VAL A 331 -13.04 -25.82 14.45
C VAL A 331 -12.19 -25.80 13.19
N THR A 332 -12.21 -24.71 12.43
CA THR A 332 -11.43 -24.57 11.19
C THR A 332 -9.92 -24.61 11.47
N GLY A 333 -9.49 -23.93 12.55
CA GLY A 333 -8.11 -23.98 13.02
C GLY A 333 -7.66 -25.40 13.42
N ALA A 334 -8.50 -26.11 14.19
CA ALA A 334 -8.21 -27.47 14.64
C ALA A 334 -8.08 -28.47 13.47
N VAL A 335 -8.99 -28.38 12.47
CA VAL A 335 -8.91 -29.19 11.24
C VAL A 335 -7.62 -28.92 10.47
N SER A 336 -7.21 -27.65 10.37
CA SER A 336 -5.99 -27.25 9.66
C SER A 336 -4.72 -27.80 10.33
N VAL A 337 -4.64 -27.72 11.66
CA VAL A 337 -3.52 -28.31 12.44
C VAL A 337 -3.50 -29.84 12.27
N GLY A 338 -4.66 -30.49 12.34
CA GLY A 338 -4.79 -31.93 12.12
C GLY A 338 -4.31 -32.37 10.73
N ALA A 339 -4.70 -31.64 9.68
CA ALA A 339 -4.26 -31.89 8.31
C ALA A 339 -2.75 -31.68 8.13
N GLY A 340 -2.20 -30.61 8.70
CA GLY A 340 -0.75 -30.34 8.69
C GLY A 340 0.06 -31.43 9.38
N ALA A 341 -0.41 -31.89 10.56
CA ALA A 341 0.22 -32.99 11.29
C ALA A 341 0.14 -34.32 10.53
N LEU A 342 -1.02 -34.63 9.93
CA LEU A 342 -1.21 -35.83 9.12
C LEU A 342 -0.29 -35.83 7.89
N LEU A 343 -0.19 -34.70 7.17
CA LEU A 343 0.73 -34.55 6.04
C LEU A 343 2.19 -34.67 6.46
N HIS A 344 2.57 -34.17 7.64
CA HIS A 344 3.91 -34.32 8.18
C HIS A 344 4.25 -35.79 8.50
N LEU A 345 3.28 -36.55 9.03
CA LEU A 345 3.44 -37.98 9.33
C LEU A 345 3.44 -38.86 8.08
N LEU A 346 2.66 -38.50 7.06
CA LEU A 346 2.57 -39.21 5.79
C LEU A 346 3.66 -38.82 4.80
N ALA A 347 4.40 -37.73 5.05
CA ALA A 347 5.55 -37.36 4.24
C ALA A 347 6.52 -38.55 4.22
N PRO A 348 6.75 -39.17 3.03
CA PRO A 348 7.66 -40.30 2.94
C PRO A 348 8.98 -39.81 3.53
N ARG A 349 9.50 -40.55 4.52
CA ARG A 349 10.84 -40.30 5.07
C ARG A 349 11.81 -40.42 3.90
N ALA A 350 12.03 -39.30 3.20
CA ALA A 350 12.93 -39.21 2.09
C ALA A 350 14.23 -39.83 2.59
N ALA A 351 14.65 -40.89 1.90
CA ALA A 351 15.76 -41.73 2.32
C ALA A 351 16.87 -40.81 2.82
N ARG A 352 17.19 -40.90 4.12
CA ARG A 352 18.32 -40.17 4.68
C ARG A 352 19.44 -40.31 3.67
N PRO A 353 20.01 -39.22 3.13
CA PRO A 353 21.01 -39.32 2.10
C PRO A 353 22.06 -40.30 2.60
N ARG A 354 22.15 -41.47 1.94
CA ARG A 354 23.23 -42.40 2.23
C ARG A 354 24.49 -41.57 2.03
N PRO A 355 25.42 -41.52 3.00
CA PRO A 355 26.67 -40.79 2.82
C PRO A 355 27.28 -41.31 1.52
N ALA A 356 27.30 -40.46 0.50
CA ALA A 356 27.85 -40.81 -0.79
C ALA A 356 29.37 -40.83 -0.61
N SER A 357 29.94 -41.98 -0.27
CA SER A 357 31.38 -42.21 -0.37
C SER A 357 31.73 -42.36 -1.85
N GLY A 358 31.79 -41.23 -2.55
CA GLY A 358 32.24 -41.13 -3.94
C GLY A 358 33.60 -40.45 -4.03
N PRO A 359 34.46 -40.83 -4.98
CA PRO A 359 35.71 -40.12 -5.23
C PRO A 359 35.40 -38.70 -5.72
N THR A 360 36.09 -37.70 -5.15
CA THR A 360 36.02 -36.32 -5.66
C THR A 360 37.22 -36.08 -6.57
N LEU A 361 36.97 -35.64 -7.79
CA LEU A 361 38.02 -35.27 -8.76
C LEU A 361 38.13 -33.75 -8.79
N THR A 362 39.30 -33.23 -8.42
CA THR A 362 39.62 -31.81 -8.57
C THR A 362 40.58 -31.64 -9.75
N VAL A 363 40.23 -30.81 -10.72
CA VAL A 363 41.06 -30.53 -11.90
C VAL A 363 41.58 -29.09 -11.79
N GLY A 364 42.89 -28.92 -11.81
CA GLY A 364 43.56 -27.61 -11.78
C GLY A 364 44.53 -27.43 -12.94
N PRO A 365 45.03 -26.20 -13.17
CA PRO A 365 46.05 -25.92 -14.18
C PRO A 365 47.36 -26.60 -13.76
N GLY A 366 47.58 -27.83 -14.22
CA GLY A 366 48.72 -28.67 -13.82
C GLY A 366 48.40 -30.13 -13.54
N GLY A 367 47.12 -30.54 -13.52
CA GLY A 367 46.74 -31.95 -13.37
C GLY A 367 45.39 -32.15 -12.67
N ALA A 368 44.99 -33.41 -12.52
CA ALA A 368 43.81 -33.81 -11.77
C ALA A 368 44.20 -34.63 -10.54
N THR A 369 43.62 -34.30 -9.38
CA THR A 369 43.80 -35.05 -8.13
C THR A 369 42.50 -35.73 -7.75
N LEU A 370 42.56 -37.02 -7.46
CA LEU A 370 41.43 -37.82 -6.98
C LEU A 370 41.57 -38.01 -5.47
N THR A 371 40.60 -37.55 -4.68
CA THR A 371 40.60 -37.72 -3.22
C THR A 371 39.35 -38.45 -2.74
N TRP A 372 39.53 -39.35 -1.77
CA TRP A 372 38.45 -40.09 -1.11
C TRP A 372 38.22 -39.52 0.28
N MET A 373 37.15 -38.75 0.46
CA MET A 373 36.74 -38.31 1.80
C MET A 373 35.89 -39.42 2.45
N LYS A 374 36.39 -39.99 3.55
CA LYS A 374 35.55 -40.75 4.49
C LYS A 374 34.80 -39.73 5.36
N ALA A 375 33.48 -39.63 5.19
CA ALA A 375 32.64 -38.95 6.16
C ALA A 375 32.55 -39.83 7.41
N PHE A 376 33.06 -39.33 8.54
CA PHE A 376 32.88 -39.95 9.87
C PHE A 376 31.58 -39.47 10.51
#